data_AF-G9YUI6-F1
#
_entry.id   AF-G9YUI6-F1
#
_cell.length_a   1.000
_cell.length_b   1.000
_cell.length_c   1.000
_cell.angle_alpha   90.00
_cell.angle_beta   90.00
_cell.angle_gamma   90.00
#
_symmetry.space_group_name_H-M   'P 1'
#
loop_
_entity.id
_entity.type
_entity.pdbx_description
1 polymer ?
#
loop_
_entity_poly.entity_id
_entity_poly.type
_entity_poly.pdbx_seq_one_letter_code
_entity_poly.pdbx_strand_id
1 'polypeptide(L)'
;MTSTDFLSRQSKKFPPLIAFCLSPFILQPIFGCFFLVSIILHVPVKVQVFLFPVLYLKHKEGQRTRKNKVLQNKIKMKKEITTMKKNAIIYIDDTHAQVTKAFEKQARIFGTPEYREWKAYRQDFPSAQMVTKTIKKAKNKKNDAKNRTYEKMAEYISLQENADELMKEFDRQKNLAIVKKNRYHAVLNWFLATFPELKEDESKKEGQEVEATAAEETAPASETAADLKLASGL
;
A
#
# COMPACT_ATOMS: atom_id res chain seq x y z
N MET A 1 -50.03 -34.37 19.79
CA MET A 1 -49.32 -35.05 20.88
C MET A 1 -47.83 -34.72 20.74
N THR A 2 -47.17 -34.02 21.66
CA THR A 2 -46.80 -34.38 23.06
C THR A 2 -45.82 -35.57 23.08
N SER A 3 -44.50 -35.41 23.33
CA SER A 3 -43.77 -34.70 24.42
C SER A 3 -43.47 -35.59 25.64
N THR A 4 -42.80 -36.71 25.42
CA THR A 4 -42.00 -37.46 26.40
C THR A 4 -40.64 -37.84 25.78
N ASP A 5 -39.78 -38.51 26.55
CA ASP A 5 -38.50 -39.13 26.13
C ASP A 5 -37.23 -38.26 26.18
N PHE A 6 -37.21 -37.27 27.09
CA PHE A 6 -35.99 -36.89 27.79
C PHE A 6 -36.01 -37.46 29.22
N LEU A 7 -34.84 -37.77 29.80
CA LEU A 7 -34.65 -38.40 31.12
C LEU A 7 -34.93 -39.92 31.25
N SER A 8 -34.26 -40.77 30.45
CA SER A 8 -34.08 -42.20 30.77
C SER A 8 -32.60 -42.63 30.86
N ARG A 9 -31.87 -42.05 31.82
CA ARG A 9 -30.56 -42.61 32.24
C ARG A 9 -30.09 -42.27 33.66
N GLN A 10 -31.02 -42.05 34.60
CA GLN A 10 -30.68 -41.94 36.02
C GLN A 10 -30.89 -43.27 36.74
N SER A 11 -29.81 -43.98 37.06
CA SER A 11 -29.83 -45.09 38.01
C SER A 11 -28.43 -45.39 38.56
N LYS A 12 -28.37 -46.03 39.74
CA LYS A 12 -27.18 -46.67 40.35
C LYS A 12 -26.10 -45.71 40.89
N LYS A 13 -26.33 -45.19 42.11
CA LYS A 13 -25.64 -45.66 43.35
C LYS A 13 -26.04 -44.82 44.58
N PHE A 14 -26.78 -45.45 45.49
CA PHE A 14 -26.94 -45.01 46.89
C PHE A 14 -26.78 -46.24 47.80
N PRO A 15 -25.86 -46.23 48.78
CA PRO A 15 -25.88 -47.17 49.90
C PRO A 15 -26.94 -46.75 50.95
N PRO A 16 -27.37 -47.65 51.86
CA PRO A 16 -28.50 -47.39 52.75
C PRO A 16 -28.20 -46.41 53.89
N LEU A 17 -29.27 -45.83 54.43
CA LEU A 17 -29.26 -44.88 55.54
C LEU A 17 -28.83 -45.55 56.85
N ILE A 18 -27.79 -45.01 57.50
CA ILE A 18 -27.54 -45.24 58.93
C ILE A 18 -28.18 -44.08 59.69
N ALA A 19 -29.14 -44.38 60.55
CA ALA A 19 -29.73 -43.38 61.44
C ALA A 19 -28.80 -43.11 62.63
N PHE A 20 -28.55 -41.83 62.92
CA PHE A 20 -28.02 -41.39 64.20
C PHE A 20 -28.76 -40.12 64.65
N CYS A 21 -29.10 -40.08 65.94
CA CYS A 21 -29.98 -39.07 66.53
C CYS A 21 -29.20 -38.04 67.36
N LEU A 22 -29.97 -37.11 67.96
CA LEU A 22 -29.63 -36.27 69.13
C LEU A 22 -28.97 -34.89 68.91
N SER A 23 -29.85 -33.88 68.97
CA SER A 23 -29.73 -32.65 69.79
C SER A 23 -28.86 -31.46 69.31
N PRO A 24 -29.21 -30.20 69.70
CA PRO A 24 -28.56 -28.98 69.21
C PRO A 24 -27.68 -28.26 70.26
N PHE A 25 -26.64 -27.52 69.83
CA PHE A 25 -25.88 -26.63 70.74
C PHE A 25 -25.21 -25.41 70.05
N ILE A 26 -25.72 -24.20 70.39
CA ILE A 26 -25.00 -22.93 70.68
C ILE A 26 -23.94 -22.35 69.69
N LEU A 27 -24.39 -21.34 68.91
CA LEU A 27 -23.90 -19.93 68.86
C LEU A 27 -22.44 -19.53 68.51
N GLN A 28 -22.20 -19.16 67.23
CA GLN A 28 -21.34 -18.04 66.70
C GLN A 28 -19.83 -17.93 67.11
N PRO A 29 -19.00 -17.00 66.54
CA PRO A 29 -19.05 -16.24 65.27
C PRO A 29 -17.81 -16.45 64.35
N ILE A 30 -17.99 -16.57 63.02
CA ILE A 30 -16.86 -16.73 62.06
C ILE A 30 -16.89 -15.74 60.86
N PHE A 31 -17.81 -14.77 60.87
CA PHE A 31 -18.15 -14.01 59.64
C PHE A 31 -17.09 -12.98 59.19
N GLY A 32 -16.20 -12.53 60.08
CA GLY A 32 -15.18 -11.52 59.76
C GLY A 32 -14.05 -12.01 58.85
N CYS A 33 -13.65 -13.27 58.97
CA CYS A 33 -12.48 -13.81 58.27
C CYS A 33 -12.72 -13.98 56.75
N PHE A 34 -13.95 -14.30 56.35
CA PHE A 34 -14.31 -14.59 54.96
C PHE A 34 -14.11 -13.39 54.00
N PHE A 35 -14.37 -12.17 54.46
CA PHE A 35 -14.22 -10.97 53.62
C PHE A 35 -12.76 -10.63 53.33
N LEU A 36 -11.88 -10.71 54.32
CA LEU A 36 -10.45 -10.45 54.14
C LEU A 36 -9.80 -11.52 53.24
N VAL A 37 -10.12 -12.81 53.44
CA VAL A 37 -9.65 -13.90 52.55
C VAL A 37 -10.11 -13.68 51.11
N SER A 38 -11.36 -13.25 50.90
CA SER A 38 -11.90 -12.97 49.57
C SER A 38 -11.19 -11.79 48.87
N ILE A 39 -10.86 -10.72 49.60
CA ILE A 39 -10.08 -9.59 49.07
C ILE A 39 -8.66 -10.03 48.71
N ILE A 40 -7.99 -10.74 49.62
CA ILE A 40 -6.61 -11.25 49.43
C ILE A 40 -6.51 -12.22 48.25
N LEU A 41 -7.57 -13.01 47.96
CA LEU A 41 -7.61 -13.90 46.79
C LEU A 41 -7.95 -13.16 45.49
N HIS A 42 -8.82 -12.14 45.53
CA HIS A 42 -9.29 -11.44 44.33
C HIS A 42 -8.25 -10.45 43.76
N VAL A 43 -7.42 -9.83 44.61
CA VAL A 43 -6.33 -8.93 44.17
C VAL A 43 -5.32 -9.61 43.23
N PRO A 44 -4.66 -10.74 43.57
CA PRO A 44 -3.71 -11.41 42.69
C PRO A 44 -4.37 -11.95 41.43
N VAL A 45 -5.62 -12.44 41.49
CA VAL A 45 -6.39 -12.82 40.30
C VAL A 45 -6.57 -11.63 39.35
N LYS A 46 -6.88 -10.44 39.87
CA LYS A 46 -7.02 -9.23 39.05
C LYS A 46 -5.70 -8.79 38.44
N VAL A 47 -4.59 -8.84 39.19
CA VAL A 47 -3.23 -8.58 38.67
C VAL A 47 -2.87 -9.57 37.56
N GLN A 48 -3.08 -10.87 37.78
CA GLN A 48 -2.83 -11.94 36.82
C GLN A 48 -3.60 -11.73 35.50
N VAL A 49 -4.89 -11.39 35.60
CA VAL A 49 -5.76 -11.10 34.45
C VAL A 49 -5.36 -9.83 33.69
N PHE A 50 -4.75 -8.83 34.34
CA PHE A 50 -4.21 -7.65 33.66
C PHE A 50 -2.81 -7.85 33.06
N LEU A 51 -1.95 -8.67 33.68
CA LEU A 51 -0.57 -8.85 33.23
C LEU A 51 -0.47 -9.74 31.98
N PHE A 52 -1.25 -10.80 31.89
CA PHE A 52 -1.21 -11.73 30.74
C PHE A 52 -1.55 -11.07 29.38
N PRO A 53 -2.60 -10.24 29.23
CA PRO A 53 -2.87 -9.51 27.98
C PRO A 53 -1.73 -8.60 27.54
N VAL A 54 -1.10 -7.87 28.47
CA VAL A 54 0.03 -6.97 28.18
C VAL A 54 1.24 -7.76 27.69
N LEU A 55 1.56 -8.88 28.35
CA LEU A 55 2.64 -9.77 27.93
C LEU A 55 2.35 -10.42 26.56
N TYR A 56 1.10 -10.80 26.30
CA TYR A 56 0.67 -11.35 25.01
C TYR A 56 0.79 -10.34 23.86
N LEU A 57 0.39 -9.08 24.08
CA LEU A 57 0.56 -7.98 23.13
C LEU A 57 2.04 -7.74 22.82
N LYS A 58 2.88 -7.60 23.85
CA LYS A 58 4.33 -7.41 23.71
C LYS A 58 5.01 -8.56 22.94
N HIS A 59 4.56 -9.80 23.15
CA HIS A 59 5.02 -10.95 22.37
C HIS A 59 4.56 -10.88 20.89
N LYS A 60 3.30 -10.53 20.62
CA LYS A 60 2.80 -10.34 19.24
C LYS A 60 3.53 -9.21 18.50
N GLU A 61 3.88 -8.14 19.19
CA GLU A 61 4.68 -7.03 18.65
C GLU A 61 6.11 -7.47 18.35
N GLY A 62 6.77 -8.18 19.27
CA GLY A 62 8.07 -8.82 19.03
C GLY A 62 8.06 -9.78 17.83
N GLN A 63 6.96 -10.50 17.60
CA GLN A 63 6.80 -11.30 16.38
C GLN A 63 6.59 -10.43 15.12
N ARG A 64 5.81 -9.34 15.19
CA ARG A 64 5.59 -8.41 14.06
C ARG A 64 6.89 -7.74 13.63
N THR A 65 7.70 -7.22 14.57
CA THR A 65 8.98 -6.56 14.26
C THR A 65 10.00 -7.54 13.70
N ARG A 66 10.13 -8.75 14.26
CA ARG A 66 10.96 -9.83 13.69
C ARG A 66 10.51 -10.19 12.26
N LYS A 67 9.21 -10.40 12.03
CA LYS A 67 8.65 -10.71 10.69
C LYS A 67 8.90 -9.58 9.68
N ASN A 68 8.78 -8.32 10.09
CA ASN A 68 9.10 -7.17 9.24
C ASN A 68 10.60 -7.14 8.92
N LYS A 69 11.50 -7.24 9.91
CA LYS A 69 12.95 -7.27 9.69
C LYS A 69 13.40 -8.40 8.76
N VAL A 70 12.84 -9.60 8.91
CA VAL A 70 13.08 -10.73 7.98
C VAL A 70 12.58 -10.43 6.56
N LEU A 71 11.41 -9.81 6.41
CA LEU A 71 10.88 -9.40 5.11
C LEU A 71 11.76 -8.33 4.44
N GLN A 72 12.20 -7.30 5.18
CA GLN A 72 13.10 -6.26 4.68
C GLN A 72 14.45 -6.85 4.25
N ASN A 73 15.04 -7.74 5.04
CA ASN A 73 16.26 -8.45 4.67
C ASN A 73 16.06 -9.30 3.41
N LYS A 74 14.93 -10.01 3.27
CA LYS A 74 14.59 -10.79 2.08
C LYS A 74 14.38 -9.91 0.83
N ILE A 75 13.82 -8.71 0.99
CA ILE A 75 13.70 -7.70 -0.07
C ILE A 75 15.08 -7.16 -0.46
N LYS A 76 15.94 -6.83 0.51
CA LYS A 76 17.32 -6.38 0.29
C LYS A 76 18.13 -7.42 -0.49
N MET A 77 18.21 -8.67 0.01
CA MET A 77 18.89 -9.77 -0.67
C MET A 77 18.35 -10.00 -2.09
N LYS A 78 17.03 -9.99 -2.28
CA LYS A 78 16.42 -10.15 -3.61
C LYS A 78 16.78 -8.97 -4.54
N LYS A 79 16.81 -7.73 -4.03
CA LYS A 79 17.25 -6.55 -4.79
C LYS A 79 18.70 -6.73 -5.24
N GLU A 80 19.60 -7.06 -4.32
CA GLU A 80 21.04 -7.25 -4.54
C GLU A 80 21.33 -8.34 -5.59
N ILE A 81 20.72 -9.52 -5.45
CA ILE A 81 20.79 -10.60 -6.45
C ILE A 81 20.29 -10.14 -7.82
N THR A 82 19.18 -9.39 -7.88
CA THR A 82 18.68 -8.86 -9.17
C THR A 82 19.50 -7.71 -9.74
N THR A 83 20.31 -6.99 -8.95
CA THR A 83 21.26 -6.00 -9.48
C THR A 83 22.52 -6.67 -10.02
N MET A 84 23.08 -7.65 -9.30
CA MET A 84 24.22 -8.45 -9.78
C MET A 84 23.85 -9.16 -11.11
N LYS A 85 22.73 -9.89 -11.15
CA LYS A 85 22.28 -10.58 -12.38
C LYS A 85 21.99 -9.63 -13.56
N LYS A 86 21.71 -8.34 -13.33
CA LYS A 86 21.55 -7.36 -14.41
C LYS A 86 22.89 -6.83 -14.93
N ASN A 87 23.84 -6.63 -14.02
CA ASN A 87 25.17 -6.08 -14.28
C ASN A 87 26.13 -7.09 -14.92
N ALA A 88 25.89 -8.40 -14.76
CA ALA A 88 26.69 -9.46 -15.37
C ALA A 88 27.03 -9.19 -16.86
N ILE A 89 28.28 -9.49 -17.21
CA ILE A 89 28.80 -9.47 -18.57
C ILE A 89 28.06 -10.54 -19.39
N ILE A 90 27.69 -10.21 -20.63
CA ILE A 90 27.12 -11.15 -21.59
C ILE A 90 28.08 -11.23 -22.77
N TYR A 91 28.62 -12.42 -23.05
CA TYR A 91 29.42 -12.67 -24.25
C TYR A 91 28.55 -12.47 -25.52
N ILE A 92 29.10 -11.81 -26.54
CA ILE A 92 28.53 -11.76 -27.90
C ILE A 92 29.55 -12.39 -28.86
N ASP A 93 30.71 -11.74 -28.97
CA ASP A 93 31.85 -12.14 -29.80
C ASP A 93 33.14 -12.04 -28.97
N ASP A 94 34.22 -12.67 -29.42
CA ASP A 94 35.57 -12.56 -28.79
C ASP A 94 36.05 -11.10 -28.62
N THR A 95 35.56 -10.19 -29.46
CA THR A 95 35.88 -8.75 -29.45
C THR A 95 34.85 -7.89 -28.72
N HIS A 96 33.64 -8.40 -28.42
CA HIS A 96 32.51 -7.60 -27.93
C HIS A 96 31.79 -8.25 -26.74
N ALA A 97 31.89 -7.59 -25.59
CA ALA A 97 31.24 -8.01 -24.35
C ALA A 97 30.11 -7.05 -23.96
N GLN A 98 28.88 -7.54 -23.84
CA GLN A 98 27.72 -6.71 -23.51
C GLN A 98 27.59 -6.45 -22.00
N VAL A 99 27.59 -5.17 -21.61
CA VAL A 99 27.53 -4.74 -20.18
C VAL A 99 26.40 -3.75 -19.92
N THR A 100 26.07 -3.48 -18.65
CA THR A 100 25.20 -2.33 -18.30
C THR A 100 26.03 -1.04 -18.24
N LYS A 101 25.38 0.11 -18.48
CA LYS A 101 25.98 1.44 -18.24
C LYS A 101 26.33 1.72 -16.77
N ALA A 102 25.90 0.86 -15.85
CA ALA A 102 26.30 0.89 -14.45
C ALA A 102 27.62 0.09 -14.25
N PHE A 103 27.69 -1.14 -14.77
CA PHE A 103 28.90 -1.96 -14.79
C PHE A 103 30.05 -1.22 -15.50
N GLU A 104 29.81 -0.69 -16.69
CA GLU A 104 30.78 0.09 -17.48
C GLU A 104 31.36 1.29 -16.71
N LYS A 105 30.60 1.88 -15.77
CA LYS A 105 31.07 2.95 -14.89
C LYS A 105 31.87 2.42 -13.70
N GLN A 106 31.47 1.32 -13.08
CA GLN A 106 32.20 0.74 -11.95
C GLN A 106 33.50 0.04 -12.38
N ALA A 107 33.51 -0.61 -13.55
CA ALA A 107 34.68 -1.24 -14.15
C ALA A 107 35.76 -0.25 -14.62
N ARG A 108 35.46 1.06 -14.65
CA ARG A 108 36.46 2.14 -14.82
C ARG A 108 37.12 2.57 -13.51
N ILE A 109 36.59 2.17 -12.35
CA ILE A 109 37.09 2.54 -11.02
C ILE A 109 37.93 1.38 -10.47
N PHE A 110 39.19 1.62 -10.16
CA PHE A 110 40.09 0.59 -9.64
C PHE A 110 39.58 0.04 -8.30
N GLY A 111 39.70 -1.29 -8.12
CA GLY A 111 39.39 -1.98 -6.86
C GLY A 111 37.92 -2.41 -6.68
N THR A 112 36.98 -1.91 -7.48
CA THR A 112 35.56 -2.39 -7.50
C THR A 112 35.47 -3.89 -7.84
N PRO A 113 34.38 -4.59 -7.49
CA PRO A 113 34.18 -5.96 -7.97
C PRO A 113 34.01 -6.00 -9.49
N GLU A 114 33.29 -5.04 -10.10
CA GLU A 114 33.12 -4.97 -11.54
C GLU A 114 34.45 -4.81 -12.31
N TYR A 115 35.42 -4.06 -11.77
CA TYR A 115 36.77 -3.97 -12.33
C TYR A 115 37.50 -5.32 -12.30
N ARG A 116 37.30 -6.13 -11.24
CA ARG A 116 37.92 -7.46 -11.11
C ARG A 116 37.30 -8.46 -12.10
N GLU A 117 35.97 -8.44 -12.23
CA GLU A 117 35.24 -9.24 -13.22
C GLU A 117 35.66 -8.88 -14.65
N TRP A 118 35.75 -7.58 -14.98
CA TRP A 118 36.23 -7.13 -16.29
C TRP A 118 37.71 -7.47 -16.53
N LYS A 119 38.56 -7.37 -15.50
CA LYS A 119 39.97 -7.78 -15.59
C LYS A 119 40.08 -9.29 -15.89
N ALA A 120 39.31 -10.12 -15.20
CA ALA A 120 39.30 -11.57 -15.42
C ALA A 120 38.83 -11.93 -16.83
N TYR A 121 37.72 -11.35 -17.29
CA TYR A 121 37.21 -11.55 -18.65
C TYR A 121 38.23 -11.18 -19.74
N ARG A 122 39.06 -10.16 -19.50
CA ARG A 122 40.15 -9.76 -20.41
C ARG A 122 41.42 -10.62 -20.32
N GLN A 123 41.49 -11.62 -19.42
CA GLN A 123 42.54 -12.64 -19.46
C GLN A 123 42.23 -13.68 -20.55
N ASP A 124 40.96 -14.04 -20.69
CA ASP A 124 40.48 -14.94 -21.75
C ASP A 124 40.37 -14.20 -23.10
N PHE A 125 39.84 -12.98 -23.09
CA PHE A 125 39.59 -12.17 -24.29
C PHE A 125 40.36 -10.83 -24.26
N PRO A 126 41.66 -10.81 -24.63
CA PRO A 126 42.52 -9.62 -24.45
C PRO A 126 42.09 -8.41 -25.30
N SER A 127 41.50 -8.64 -26.47
CA SER A 127 41.00 -7.63 -27.41
C SER A 127 39.59 -7.10 -27.08
N ALA A 128 38.87 -7.72 -26.13
CA ALA A 128 37.46 -7.44 -25.91
C ALA A 128 37.16 -6.02 -25.42
N GLN A 129 36.09 -5.44 -25.97
CA GLN A 129 35.58 -4.12 -25.61
C GLN A 129 34.19 -4.20 -24.96
N MET A 130 33.92 -3.28 -24.02
CA MET A 130 32.62 -3.17 -23.34
C MET A 130 31.58 -2.47 -24.24
N VAL A 131 30.62 -3.24 -24.74
CA VAL A 131 29.48 -2.72 -25.51
C VAL A 131 28.28 -2.53 -24.57
N THR A 132 27.96 -1.28 -24.25
CA THR A 132 26.89 -0.97 -23.28
C THR A 132 25.49 -1.17 -23.89
N LYS A 133 24.68 -2.05 -23.29
CA LYS A 133 23.33 -2.38 -23.79
C LYS A 133 22.35 -1.20 -23.65
N THR A 134 21.93 -0.64 -24.78
CA THR A 134 20.94 0.44 -24.86
C THR A 134 19.56 -0.06 -24.45
N ILE A 135 19.11 0.36 -23.27
CA ILE A 135 17.76 0.05 -22.76
C ILE A 135 16.74 0.78 -23.65
N LYS A 136 16.02 0.04 -24.51
CA LYS A 136 14.86 0.53 -25.24
C LYS A 136 13.79 1.01 -24.25
N LYS A 137 13.72 2.33 -23.99
CA LYS A 137 12.63 2.93 -23.23
C LYS A 137 11.33 2.78 -24.05
N ALA A 138 10.27 2.27 -23.44
CA ALA A 138 8.94 2.30 -24.06
C ALA A 138 8.50 3.78 -24.18
N LYS A 139 8.57 4.33 -25.39
CA LYS A 139 8.33 5.76 -25.70
C LYS A 139 7.01 6.27 -25.13
N ASN A 140 5.98 5.41 -25.12
CA ASN A 140 4.60 5.76 -24.81
C ASN A 140 4.17 5.33 -23.40
N LYS A 141 5.10 5.00 -22.47
CA LYS A 141 4.71 4.84 -21.06
C LYS A 141 4.49 6.21 -20.42
N LYS A 142 3.31 6.78 -20.67
CA LYS A 142 2.80 7.96 -19.97
C LYS A 142 2.84 7.73 -18.43
N ASN A 143 2.80 8.81 -17.66
CA ASN A 143 2.92 8.76 -16.18
C ASN A 143 1.54 8.87 -15.49
N ASP A 144 0.53 8.19 -16.02
CA ASP A 144 -0.90 8.48 -15.76
C ASP A 144 -1.34 8.25 -14.30
N ALA A 145 -0.55 7.49 -13.55
CA ALA A 145 -0.71 7.30 -12.11
C ALA A 145 -0.27 8.51 -11.26
N LYS A 146 0.48 9.48 -11.82
CA LYS A 146 0.96 10.68 -11.09
C LYS A 146 -0.07 11.81 -11.05
N ASN A 147 -0.93 11.91 -12.06
CA ASN A 147 -1.82 13.08 -12.24
C ASN A 147 -3.21 12.91 -11.61
N ARG A 148 -3.54 11.71 -11.08
CA ARG A 148 -4.88 11.37 -10.56
C ARG A 148 -4.96 11.48 -9.02
N THR A 149 -4.38 12.54 -8.42
CA THR A 149 -4.39 12.74 -6.95
C THR A 149 -5.80 12.90 -6.39
N TYR A 150 -5.96 12.82 -5.06
CA TYR A 150 -7.25 13.10 -4.43
C TYR A 150 -7.74 14.52 -4.72
N GLU A 151 -6.85 15.52 -4.84
CA GLU A 151 -7.24 16.87 -5.25
C GLU A 151 -7.84 16.86 -6.65
N LYS A 152 -7.19 16.22 -7.63
CA LYS A 152 -7.70 16.16 -9.01
C LYS A 152 -8.98 15.35 -9.18
N MET A 153 -9.21 14.34 -8.33
CA MET A 153 -10.53 13.67 -8.25
C MET A 153 -11.61 14.59 -7.66
N ALA A 154 -11.29 15.38 -6.63
CA ALA A 154 -12.22 16.32 -6.02
C ALA A 154 -12.56 17.51 -6.92
N GLU A 155 -11.55 18.09 -7.59
CA GLU A 155 -11.73 19.13 -8.62
C GLU A 155 -12.68 18.65 -9.73
N TYR A 156 -12.45 17.46 -10.30
CA TYR A 156 -13.32 16.90 -11.33
C TYR A 156 -14.76 16.70 -10.84
N ILE A 157 -14.95 16.20 -9.61
CA ILE A 157 -16.28 16.04 -8.99
C ILE A 157 -16.97 17.40 -8.79
N SER A 158 -16.24 18.44 -8.40
CA SER A 158 -16.81 19.79 -8.17
C SER A 158 -17.29 20.49 -9.45
N LEU A 159 -16.90 19.99 -10.62
CA LEU A 159 -17.35 20.48 -11.94
C LEU A 159 -18.58 19.72 -12.47
N GLN A 160 -19.07 18.69 -11.78
CA GLN A 160 -20.25 17.94 -12.18
C GLN A 160 -21.53 18.59 -11.63
N GLU A 161 -22.64 18.51 -12.37
CA GLU A 161 -23.94 19.03 -11.93
C GLU A 161 -24.39 18.43 -10.58
N ASN A 162 -24.04 17.17 -10.30
CA ASN A 162 -24.34 16.45 -9.06
C ASN A 162 -23.18 16.50 -8.02
N ALA A 163 -22.34 17.54 -8.06
CA ALA A 163 -21.13 17.68 -7.24
C ALA A 163 -21.34 17.36 -5.75
N ASP A 164 -22.41 17.89 -5.16
CA ASP A 164 -22.73 17.75 -3.74
C ASP A 164 -23.01 16.30 -3.30
N GLU A 165 -23.58 15.48 -4.17
CA GLU A 165 -23.85 14.06 -3.86
C GLU A 165 -22.62 13.20 -4.12
N LEU A 166 -21.93 13.48 -5.24
CA LEU A 166 -20.70 12.80 -5.64
C LEU A 166 -19.55 13.04 -4.65
N MET A 167 -19.45 14.24 -4.05
CA MET A 167 -18.46 14.53 -3.01
C MET A 167 -18.76 13.77 -1.71
N LYS A 168 -20.05 13.66 -1.32
CA LYS A 168 -20.47 12.85 -0.17
C LYS A 168 -20.12 11.37 -0.39
N GLU A 169 -20.32 10.83 -1.59
CA GLU A 169 -19.89 9.46 -1.92
C GLU A 169 -18.36 9.29 -1.94
N PHE A 170 -17.62 10.26 -2.50
CA PHE A 170 -16.16 10.25 -2.49
C PHE A 170 -15.59 10.19 -1.06
N ASP A 171 -16.18 10.91 -0.11
CA ASP A 171 -15.83 10.81 1.32
C ASP A 171 -16.27 9.48 1.96
N ARG A 172 -17.44 8.93 1.61
CA ARG A 172 -17.80 7.56 2.02
C ARG A 172 -16.77 6.54 1.52
N GLN A 173 -16.28 6.66 0.27
CA GLN A 173 -15.26 5.77 -0.28
C GLN A 173 -13.87 5.98 0.35
N LYS A 174 -13.46 7.22 0.65
CA LYS A 174 -12.23 7.53 1.41
C LYS A 174 -12.25 6.84 2.78
N ASN A 175 -13.40 6.85 3.47
CA ASN A 175 -13.61 6.18 4.75
C ASN A 175 -13.63 4.65 4.64
N LEU A 176 -14.39 4.07 3.71
CA LEU A 176 -14.41 2.62 3.44
C LEU A 176 -13.02 2.08 3.05
N ALA A 177 -12.22 2.91 2.36
CA ALA A 177 -10.86 2.55 1.96
C ALA A 177 -9.84 2.58 3.11
N ILE A 178 -10.18 3.04 4.33
CA ILE A 178 -9.32 2.98 5.52
C ILE A 178 -8.95 1.52 5.86
N VAL A 179 -9.90 0.59 5.70
CA VAL A 179 -9.73 -0.85 5.98
C VAL A 179 -8.90 -1.55 4.89
N LYS A 180 -8.84 -0.99 3.69
CA LYS A 180 -8.18 -1.60 2.53
C LYS A 180 -6.67 -1.33 2.56
N LYS A 181 -5.86 -2.37 2.32
CA LYS A 181 -4.37 -2.33 2.31
C LYS A 181 -3.78 -1.23 1.41
N ASN A 182 -4.49 -0.81 0.37
CA ASN A 182 -4.06 0.25 -0.55
C ASN A 182 -5.21 1.25 -0.77
N ARG A 183 -5.38 2.16 0.20
CA ARG A 183 -6.51 3.12 0.31
C ARG A 183 -6.78 3.89 -0.99
N TYR A 184 -5.77 4.57 -1.51
CA TYR A 184 -5.86 5.42 -2.70
C TYR A 184 -6.34 4.67 -3.94
N HIS A 185 -5.77 3.48 -4.22
CA HIS A 185 -6.20 2.68 -5.36
C HIS A 185 -7.65 2.19 -5.25
N ALA A 186 -8.19 2.01 -4.03
CA ALA A 186 -9.59 1.64 -3.88
C ALA A 186 -10.54 2.80 -4.25
N VAL A 187 -10.18 4.03 -3.89
CA VAL A 187 -10.96 5.23 -4.25
C VAL A 187 -10.80 5.55 -5.74
N LEU A 188 -9.58 5.45 -6.28
CA LEU A 188 -9.31 5.65 -7.71
C LEU A 188 -10.05 4.63 -8.59
N ASN A 189 -10.10 3.36 -8.18
CA ASN A 189 -10.87 2.34 -8.91
C ASN A 189 -12.39 2.59 -8.86
N TRP A 190 -12.91 3.17 -7.77
CA TRP A 190 -14.31 3.63 -7.71
C TRP A 190 -14.53 4.83 -8.64
N PHE A 191 -13.69 5.86 -8.55
CA PHE A 191 -13.80 7.07 -9.37
C PHE A 191 -13.79 6.76 -10.87
N LEU A 192 -12.88 5.89 -11.32
CA LEU A 192 -12.83 5.43 -12.71
C LEU A 192 -13.99 4.48 -13.08
N ALA A 193 -14.74 3.93 -12.13
CA ALA A 193 -15.97 3.19 -12.38
C ALA A 193 -17.20 4.10 -12.48
N THR A 194 -17.27 5.14 -11.65
CA THR A 194 -18.29 6.21 -11.72
C THR A 194 -18.17 7.02 -13.02
N PHE A 195 -16.94 7.33 -13.43
CA PHE A 195 -16.64 8.10 -14.66
C PHE A 195 -15.88 7.21 -15.66
N PRO A 196 -16.58 6.34 -16.42
CA PRO A 196 -15.95 5.45 -17.39
C PRO A 196 -15.29 6.21 -18.56
N GLU A 197 -15.82 7.38 -18.92
CA GLU A 197 -15.28 8.27 -19.97
C GLU A 197 -13.80 8.61 -19.75
N LEU A 198 -13.39 8.80 -18.49
CA LEU A 198 -11.99 9.04 -18.09
C LEU A 198 -11.06 7.82 -18.23
N LYS A 199 -11.56 6.71 -18.77
CA LYS A 199 -10.79 5.57 -19.30
C LYS A 199 -10.67 5.61 -20.83
N GLU A 200 -11.68 6.14 -21.53
CA GLU A 200 -11.80 6.07 -23.00
C GLU A 200 -11.15 7.26 -23.69
N ASP A 201 -11.05 8.39 -23.00
CA ASP A 201 -10.23 9.56 -23.37
C ASP A 201 -8.72 9.26 -23.46
N GLU A 202 -8.26 8.08 -23.02
CA GLU A 202 -6.93 7.53 -23.36
C GLU A 202 -6.75 7.31 -24.88
N SER A 203 -7.84 7.26 -25.64
CA SER A 203 -7.87 6.98 -27.09
C SER A 203 -8.27 8.17 -27.98
N LYS A 204 -9.04 9.14 -27.48
CA LYS A 204 -9.51 10.32 -28.23
C LYS A 204 -9.71 11.54 -27.32
N LYS A 205 -8.91 12.59 -27.55
CA LYS A 205 -9.22 14.03 -27.37
C LYS A 205 -7.96 14.86 -27.64
N GLU A 206 -7.66 15.04 -28.91
CA GLU A 206 -7.09 16.30 -29.40
C GLU A 206 -8.28 17.20 -29.78
N GLY A 207 -8.18 18.51 -29.59
CA GLY A 207 -9.10 19.50 -30.21
C GLY A 207 -10.53 19.62 -29.65
N GLN A 208 -10.70 20.40 -28.58
CA GLN A 208 -11.75 21.43 -28.45
C GLN A 208 -11.37 22.29 -27.23
N GLU A 209 -10.65 23.41 -27.41
CA GLU A 209 -11.12 24.70 -27.94
C GLU A 209 -12.08 25.41 -26.98
N VAL A 210 -11.58 26.53 -26.46
CA VAL A 210 -12.30 27.49 -25.64
C VAL A 210 -12.56 28.70 -26.53
N GLU A 211 -13.83 29.02 -26.80
CA GLU A 211 -14.19 30.32 -27.36
C GLU A 211 -15.46 30.84 -26.67
N ALA A 212 -15.57 32.16 -26.52
CA ALA A 212 -16.45 32.81 -25.56
C ALA A 212 -17.65 33.52 -26.23
N THR A 213 -18.72 33.69 -25.44
CA THR A 213 -19.96 34.39 -25.82
C THR A 213 -19.91 35.89 -25.53
N ALA A 214 -20.75 36.66 -26.26
CA ALA A 214 -21.00 38.12 -26.18
C ALA A 214 -19.89 38.99 -26.84
N ALA A 215 -20.15 39.73 -27.92
CA ALA A 215 -21.08 40.87 -28.17
C ALA A 215 -20.45 42.22 -27.71
N GLU A 216 -20.15 43.14 -28.65
CA GLU A 216 -21.00 44.27 -29.10
C GLU A 216 -21.01 45.44 -28.08
N GLU A 217 -20.79 46.71 -28.41
CA GLU A 217 -20.68 47.45 -29.70
C GLU A 217 -19.17 47.84 -29.96
N THR A 218 -18.62 48.91 -30.58
CA THR A 218 -19.04 50.19 -31.21
C THR A 218 -18.08 50.59 -32.36
N ALA A 219 -18.53 51.37 -33.35
CA ALA A 219 -17.71 52.10 -34.34
C ALA A 219 -18.27 53.55 -34.52
N PRO A 220 -17.52 54.60 -34.99
CA PRO A 220 -17.05 54.67 -36.39
C PRO A 220 -15.84 55.60 -36.75
N ALA A 221 -15.42 55.51 -38.02
CA ALA A 221 -14.98 56.56 -38.97
C ALA A 221 -13.81 57.56 -38.68
N SER A 222 -12.71 57.37 -39.44
CA SER A 222 -12.06 58.35 -40.38
C SER A 222 -10.80 57.66 -40.94
N GLU A 223 -10.55 57.46 -42.25
CA GLU A 223 -10.69 58.25 -43.50
C GLU A 223 -9.45 59.12 -43.82
N THR A 224 -9.08 59.14 -45.12
CA THR A 224 -7.84 59.65 -45.74
C THR A 224 -6.55 58.87 -45.42
N ALA A 225 -5.47 58.91 -46.21
CA ALA A 225 -5.23 58.95 -47.67
C ALA A 225 -3.69 58.97 -47.89
N ALA A 226 -3.20 58.72 -49.12
CA ALA A 226 -1.81 58.96 -49.56
C ALA A 226 -0.68 58.10 -48.91
N ASP A 227 0.48 57.85 -49.55
CA ASP A 227 0.76 57.67 -50.98
C ASP A 227 2.13 56.94 -51.20
N LEU A 228 2.39 56.48 -52.43
CA LEU A 228 3.68 56.27 -53.12
C LEU A 228 4.95 55.73 -52.41
N LYS A 229 5.58 54.74 -53.10
CA LYS A 229 7.04 54.47 -53.22
C LYS A 229 7.77 53.91 -51.97
N LEU A 230 8.95 53.29 -52.08
CA LEU A 230 9.83 52.97 -53.24
C LEU A 230 10.50 51.60 -53.04
N ALA A 231 10.97 50.97 -54.11
CA ALA A 231 11.74 49.72 -54.06
C ALA A 231 13.26 49.97 -54.04
N SER A 232 13.95 49.41 -53.04
CA SER A 232 15.39 49.08 -53.03
C SER A 232 15.73 48.30 -51.75
N GLY A 233 16.65 47.33 -51.72
CA GLY A 233 17.48 46.84 -52.82
C GLY A 233 18.96 46.70 -52.48
N LEU A 234 19.29 46.07 -51.34
CA LEU A 234 20.63 45.61 -50.94
C LEU A 234 20.50 44.54 -49.86
#